data_AF-A0A9E1SCD3-F1
#
_entry.id   AF-A0A9E1SCD3-F1
#
_cell.length_a   1.000
_cell.length_b   1.000
_cell.length_c   1.000
_cell.angle_alpha   90.00
_cell.angle_beta   90.00
_cell.angle_gamma   90.00
#
_symmetry.space_group_name_H-M   'P 1'
#
loop_
_entity.id
_entity.type
_entity.pdbx_description
1 polymer ?
#
loop_
_entity_poly.entity_id
_entity_poly.type
_entity_poly.pdbx_seq_one_letter_code
_entity_poly.pdbx_strand_id
1 'polypeptide(L)'
;MPTQLCSSLPNASTSVWKRFNQAPLILRAYIVFTLFAALLSLSPFYSKALNEALIPYLGWSGFTGYTFSIYFAINAALVRPPKVMIYILLIFPVLSAIFGIHDTINHVLKPSVDFNNPYLTYSEIRPLFTVILPIAWSLLLISSPMRKWANKPRESS
;
A
#
# COMPACT_ATOMS: atom_id res chain seq x y z
N MET A 1 -12.74 28.17 48.74
CA MET A 1 -13.14 27.09 47.83
C MET A 1 -12.36 27.23 46.54
N PRO A 2 -11.41 26.34 46.20
CA PRO A 2 -10.82 26.33 44.87
C PRO A 2 -11.50 25.23 44.05
N THR A 3 -12.52 25.61 43.30
CA THR A 3 -12.94 24.87 42.11
C THR A 3 -12.16 25.51 40.98
N GLN A 4 -11.29 24.76 40.32
CA GLN A 4 -10.81 24.94 38.92
C GLN A 4 -9.55 24.07 38.75
N LEU A 5 -9.70 22.94 38.04
CA LEU A 5 -8.74 22.37 37.08
C LEU A 5 -9.23 20.97 36.71
N CYS A 6 -10.40 20.90 36.07
CA CYS A 6 -10.68 19.78 35.19
C CYS A 6 -9.92 20.07 33.89
N SER A 7 -8.65 19.66 33.84
CA SER A 7 -7.86 19.70 32.62
C SER A 7 -8.57 18.84 31.58
N SER A 8 -9.11 19.46 30.55
CA SER A 8 -9.66 18.75 29.40
C SER A 8 -8.54 17.93 28.77
N LEU A 9 -8.57 16.62 29.00
CA LEU A 9 -7.73 15.65 28.30
C LEU A 9 -7.87 15.93 26.79
N PRO A 10 -6.77 16.10 26.04
CA PRO A 10 -6.85 16.32 24.61
C PRO A 10 -7.61 15.15 23.97
N ASN A 11 -8.68 15.47 23.22
CA ASN A 11 -9.45 14.49 22.47
C ASN A 11 -8.51 13.60 21.63
N ALA A 12 -8.52 12.29 21.86
CA ALA A 12 -7.61 11.37 21.17
C ALA A 12 -7.67 11.51 19.64
N SER A 13 -8.84 11.84 19.09
CA SER A 13 -9.06 12.10 17.66
C SER A 13 -8.25 13.27 17.11
N THR A 14 -8.13 14.39 17.85
CA THR A 14 -7.34 15.54 17.38
C THR A 14 -5.84 15.23 17.40
N SER A 15 -5.40 14.37 18.33
CA SER A 15 -4.00 13.93 18.38
C SER A 15 -3.62 13.01 17.20
N VAL A 16 -4.51 12.12 16.77
CA VAL A 16 -4.29 11.20 15.64
C VAL A 16 -4.26 11.96 14.31
N TRP A 17 -5.25 12.84 14.08
CA TRP A 17 -5.31 13.66 12.88
C TRP A 17 -4.10 14.58 12.72
N LYS A 18 -3.63 15.17 13.83
CA LYS A 18 -2.42 16.00 13.83
C LYS A 18 -1.18 15.21 13.41
N ARG A 19 -0.99 14.00 13.96
CA ARG A 19 0.14 13.12 13.62
C ARG A 19 0.09 12.66 12.17
N PHE A 20 -1.09 12.27 11.68
CA PHE A 20 -1.28 11.89 10.28
C PHE A 20 -0.94 13.05 9.33
N ASN A 21 -1.39 14.27 9.63
CA ASN A 21 -1.09 15.45 8.80
C ASN A 21 0.39 15.86 8.81
N GLN A 22 1.15 15.46 9.82
CA GLN A 22 2.61 15.64 9.89
C GLN A 22 3.39 14.62 9.06
N ALA A 23 2.75 13.53 8.61
CA ALA A 23 3.38 12.56 7.74
C ALA A 23 3.61 13.13 6.33
N PRO A 24 4.64 12.68 5.59
CA PRO A 24 4.89 13.12 4.23
C PRO A 24 3.67 12.85 3.34
N LEU A 25 3.43 13.72 2.35
CA LEU A 25 2.34 13.53 1.39
C LEU A 25 2.42 12.15 0.72
N ILE A 26 3.63 11.68 0.41
CA ILE A 26 3.89 10.37 -0.18
C ILE A 26 3.32 9.23 0.68
N LEU A 27 3.57 9.26 2.00
CA LEU A 27 3.08 8.22 2.91
C LEU A 27 1.56 8.27 3.05
N ARG A 28 0.97 9.48 3.12
CA ARG A 28 -0.48 9.66 3.15
C ARG A 28 -1.14 9.14 1.88
N ALA A 29 -0.59 9.45 0.72
CA ALA A 29 -1.05 8.96 -0.57
C ALA A 29 -0.95 7.42 -0.66
N TYR A 30 0.17 6.85 -0.17
CA TYR A 30 0.34 5.40 -0.10
C TYR A 30 -0.72 4.73 0.78
N ILE A 31 -1.08 5.33 1.92
CA ILE A 31 -2.14 4.82 2.80
C ILE A 31 -3.49 4.82 2.07
N VAL A 32 -3.86 5.91 1.42
CA VAL A 32 -5.12 5.99 0.65
C VAL A 32 -5.14 4.93 -0.46
N PHE A 33 -4.03 4.81 -1.19
CA PHE A 33 -3.89 3.81 -2.25
C PHE A 33 -4.03 2.39 -1.71
N THR A 34 -3.33 2.05 -0.63
CA THR A 34 -3.38 0.70 -0.04
C THR A 34 -4.76 0.34 0.50
N LEU A 35 -5.50 1.29 1.07
CA LEU A 35 -6.90 1.09 1.45
C LEU A 35 -7.78 0.78 0.23
N PHE A 36 -7.64 1.54 -0.85
CA PHE A 36 -8.35 1.28 -2.10
C PHE A 36 -7.97 -0.09 -2.68
N ALA A 37 -6.68 -0.41 -2.69
CA ALA A 37 -6.14 -1.67 -3.17
C ALA A 37 -6.68 -2.87 -2.36
N ALA A 38 -6.81 -2.73 -1.03
CA ALA A 38 -7.43 -3.74 -0.18
C ALA A 38 -8.91 -3.95 -0.47
N LEU A 39 -9.67 -2.88 -0.75
CA LEU A 39 -11.07 -3.02 -1.17
C LEU A 39 -11.19 -3.85 -2.45
N LEU A 40 -10.32 -3.60 -3.44
CA LEU A 40 -10.30 -4.38 -4.68
C LEU A 40 -9.85 -5.83 -4.44
N SER A 41 -8.83 -6.05 -3.62
CA SER A 41 -8.35 -7.39 -3.27
C SER A 41 -9.36 -8.24 -2.50
N LEU A 42 -10.29 -7.62 -1.78
CA LEU A 42 -11.36 -8.31 -1.07
C LEU A 42 -12.59 -8.59 -1.95
N SER A 43 -12.58 -8.19 -3.23
CA SER A 43 -13.68 -8.45 -4.17
C SER A 43 -14.14 -9.92 -4.25
N PRO A 44 -13.29 -10.97 -4.08
CA PRO A 44 -13.77 -12.35 -4.04
C PRO A 44 -14.83 -12.61 -2.97
N PHE A 45 -14.83 -11.86 -1.87
CA PHE A 45 -15.72 -12.08 -0.73
C PHE A 45 -17.05 -11.36 -0.84
N TYR A 46 -17.15 -10.30 -1.66
CA TYR A 46 -18.36 -9.47 -1.74
C TYR A 46 -18.91 -9.30 -3.16
N SER A 47 -18.12 -9.52 -4.21
CA SER A 47 -18.57 -9.41 -5.60
C SER A 47 -17.73 -10.27 -6.55
N LYS A 48 -18.26 -11.45 -6.88
CA LYS A 48 -17.64 -12.36 -7.86
C LYS A 48 -17.45 -11.71 -9.23
N ALA A 49 -18.45 -10.96 -9.71
CA ALA A 49 -18.40 -10.27 -10.99
C ALA A 49 -17.29 -9.21 -11.05
N LEU A 50 -17.09 -8.47 -9.95
CA LEU A 50 -15.98 -7.52 -9.86
C LEU A 50 -14.63 -8.25 -9.86
N ASN A 51 -14.50 -9.33 -9.10
CA ASN A 51 -13.26 -10.11 -9.07
C ASN A 51 -12.91 -10.67 -10.45
N GLU A 52 -13.87 -11.28 -11.15
CA GLU A 52 -13.68 -11.79 -12.52
C GLU A 52 -13.28 -10.68 -13.51
N ALA A 53 -13.84 -9.48 -13.38
CA ALA A 53 -13.45 -8.33 -14.19
C ALA A 53 -12.03 -7.82 -13.88
N LEU A 54 -11.54 -8.00 -12.65
CA LEU A 54 -10.22 -7.53 -12.21
C LEU A 54 -9.10 -8.54 -12.51
N ILE A 55 -9.39 -9.84 -12.50
CA ILE A 55 -8.39 -10.90 -12.71
C ILE A 55 -7.50 -10.64 -13.93
N PRO A 56 -8.00 -10.30 -15.13
CA PRO A 56 -7.14 -10.06 -16.30
C PRO A 56 -6.08 -8.98 -16.10
N TYR A 57 -6.38 -7.96 -15.28
CA TYR A 57 -5.53 -6.79 -15.06
C TYR A 57 -4.64 -6.87 -13.83
N LEU A 58 -5.10 -7.53 -12.78
CA LEU A 58 -4.40 -7.57 -11.48
C LEU A 58 -3.79 -8.95 -11.16
N GLY A 59 -4.21 -10.00 -11.89
CA GLY A 59 -3.85 -11.37 -11.56
C GLY A 59 -4.60 -11.93 -10.37
N TRP A 60 -4.31 -13.20 -10.07
CA TRP A 60 -4.97 -13.95 -9.00
C TRP A 60 -4.60 -13.47 -7.59
N SER A 61 -3.37 -13.02 -7.41
CA SER A 61 -2.93 -12.40 -6.17
C SER A 61 -3.44 -10.96 -6.04
N GLY A 62 -3.78 -10.31 -7.16
CA GLY A 62 -4.29 -8.95 -7.19
C GLY A 62 -3.37 -7.97 -6.45
N PHE A 63 -3.95 -7.20 -5.52
CA PHE A 63 -3.25 -6.25 -4.67
C PHE A 63 -2.94 -6.76 -3.24
N THR A 64 -2.92 -8.07 -3.00
CA THR A 64 -2.72 -8.62 -1.64
C THR A 64 -1.46 -8.09 -0.93
N GLY A 65 -0.35 -7.89 -1.66
CA GLY A 65 0.86 -7.30 -1.10
C GLY A 65 0.62 -5.92 -0.47
N TYR A 66 -0.22 -5.09 -1.10
CA TYR A 66 -0.59 -3.78 -0.58
C TYR A 66 -1.49 -3.87 0.65
N THR A 67 -2.38 -4.85 0.71
CA THR A 67 -3.25 -5.08 1.87
C THR A 67 -2.43 -5.32 3.15
N PHE A 68 -1.39 -6.16 3.07
CA PHE A 68 -0.50 -6.40 4.22
C PHE A 68 0.31 -5.15 4.62
N SER A 69 0.61 -4.27 3.66
CA SER A 69 1.37 -3.05 3.91
C SER A 69 0.58 -1.98 4.67
N ILE A 70 -0.75 -2.06 4.73
CA ILE A 70 -1.62 -1.07 5.41
C ILE A 70 -1.22 -0.89 6.87
N TYR A 71 -1.04 -2.01 7.59
CA TYR A 71 -0.66 -1.98 9.00
C TYR A 71 0.63 -1.19 9.21
N PHE A 72 1.66 -1.46 8.39
CA PHE A 72 2.94 -0.79 8.47
C PHE A 72 2.86 0.67 8.04
N ALA A 73 2.07 0.99 7.03
CA ALA A 73 1.88 2.36 6.55
C ALA A 73 1.17 3.25 7.59
N ILE A 74 0.10 2.75 8.20
CA ILE A 74 -0.65 3.46 9.25
C ILE A 74 0.23 3.66 10.48
N ASN A 75 0.87 2.60 10.97
CA ASN A 75 1.79 2.74 12.10
C ASN A 75 2.94 3.69 11.76
N ALA A 76 3.41 3.69 10.51
CA ALA A 76 4.42 4.64 10.09
C ALA A 76 3.93 6.10 10.20
N ALA A 77 2.70 6.38 9.76
CA ALA A 77 2.14 7.73 9.85
C ALA A 77 1.82 8.16 11.29
N LEU A 78 1.36 7.27 12.16
CA LEU A 78 0.82 7.62 13.48
C LEU A 78 1.82 7.52 14.63
N VAL A 79 2.72 6.54 14.58
CA VAL A 79 3.68 6.28 15.66
C VAL A 79 5.04 6.90 15.35
N ARG A 80 5.30 7.24 14.07
CA ARG A 80 6.58 7.69 13.53
C ARG A 80 7.70 6.67 13.79
N PRO A 81 7.99 5.80 12.81
CA PRO A 81 8.71 4.60 13.11
C PRO A 81 10.21 4.79 12.91
N PRO A 82 11.04 3.91 13.49
CA PRO A 82 12.45 3.84 13.15
C PRO A 82 12.61 3.62 11.64
N LYS A 83 13.74 4.04 11.07
CA LYS A 83 14.08 3.87 9.65
C LYS A 83 13.81 2.44 9.14
N VAL A 84 14.02 1.45 9.99
CA VAL A 84 13.74 0.02 9.78
C VAL A 84 12.33 -0.23 9.25
N MET A 85 11.33 0.49 9.73
CA MET A 85 9.94 0.25 9.36
C MET A 85 9.57 0.74 7.96
N ILE A 86 10.28 1.74 7.44
CA ILE A 86 10.16 2.14 6.03
C ILE A 86 10.77 1.06 5.14
N TYR A 87 11.86 0.43 5.56
CA TYR A 87 12.41 -0.74 4.86
C TYR A 87 11.45 -1.93 4.88
N ILE A 88 10.80 -2.20 6.01
CA ILE A 88 9.74 -3.22 6.08
C ILE A 88 8.59 -2.88 5.14
N LEU A 89 8.15 -1.61 5.11
CA LEU A 89 7.09 -1.15 4.22
C LEU A 89 7.44 -1.36 2.74
N LEU A 90 8.72 -1.21 2.37
CA LEU A 90 9.22 -1.41 1.01
C LEU A 90 9.20 -2.86 0.55
N ILE A 91 9.25 -3.84 1.46
CA ILE A 91 9.23 -5.26 1.10
C ILE A 91 7.98 -5.59 0.29
N PHE A 92 6.83 -5.04 0.65
CA PHE A 92 5.55 -5.35 0.02
C PHE A 92 5.45 -4.95 -1.46
N PRO A 93 5.66 -3.68 -1.85
CA PRO A 93 5.63 -3.31 -3.26
C PRO A 93 6.78 -3.93 -4.06
N VAL A 94 7.95 -4.16 -3.45
CA VAL A 94 9.07 -4.84 -4.13
C VAL A 94 8.74 -6.30 -4.43
N LEU A 95 8.23 -7.06 -3.47
CA LEU A 95 7.79 -8.43 -3.70
C LEU A 95 6.66 -8.49 -4.73
N SER A 96 5.71 -7.55 -4.66
CA SER A 96 4.62 -7.44 -5.64
C SER A 96 5.16 -7.24 -7.05
N ALA A 97 6.17 -6.38 -7.23
CA ALA A 97 6.85 -6.20 -8.52
C ALA A 97 7.54 -7.49 -8.99
N ILE A 98 8.24 -8.19 -8.11
CA ILE A 98 8.93 -9.45 -8.46
C ILE A 98 7.93 -10.49 -8.95
N PHE A 99 6.82 -10.69 -8.23
CA PHE A 99 5.76 -11.61 -8.66
C PHE A 99 5.10 -11.15 -9.96
N GLY A 100 4.85 -9.85 -10.12
CA GLY A 100 4.30 -9.29 -11.36
C GLY A 100 5.23 -9.47 -12.57
N ILE A 101 6.54 -9.34 -12.38
CA ILE A 101 7.55 -9.58 -13.43
C ILE A 101 7.53 -11.06 -13.82
N HIS A 102 7.53 -11.94 -12.83
CA HIS A 102 7.47 -13.39 -13.08
C HIS A 102 6.21 -13.77 -13.86
N ASP A 103 5.06 -13.24 -13.44
CA ASP A 103 3.78 -13.46 -14.11
C ASP A 103 3.77 -12.92 -15.55
N THR A 104 4.30 -11.71 -15.76
CA THR A 104 4.42 -11.08 -17.07
C THR A 104 5.29 -11.90 -18.02
N ILE A 105 6.44 -12.40 -17.56
CA ILE A 105 7.35 -13.21 -18.37
C ILE A 105 6.68 -14.52 -18.80
N ASN A 106 5.93 -15.14 -17.90
CA ASN A 106 5.36 -16.47 -18.14
C ASN A 106 4.07 -16.45 -18.95
N HIS A 107 3.28 -15.37 -18.86
CA HIS A 107 1.92 -15.36 -19.42
C HIS A 107 1.69 -14.27 -20.46
N VAL A 108 2.39 -13.13 -20.38
CA VAL A 108 2.23 -12.03 -21.36
C VAL A 108 3.28 -12.14 -22.46
N LEU A 109 4.55 -12.35 -22.11
CA LEU A 109 5.65 -12.43 -23.09
C LEU A 109 5.79 -13.83 -23.72
N LYS A 110 5.27 -14.86 -23.07
CA LYS A 110 5.20 -16.23 -23.57
C LYS A 110 3.75 -16.70 -23.52
N PRO A 111 2.87 -16.19 -24.39
CA PRO A 111 1.47 -16.58 -24.35
C PRO A 111 1.36 -18.10 -24.51
N SER A 112 0.90 -18.76 -23.44
CA SER A 112 0.43 -20.15 -23.53
C SER A 112 -0.85 -20.18 -24.34
N VAL A 113 -1.19 -21.34 -24.91
CA VAL A 113 -2.49 -21.53 -25.56
C VAL A 113 -3.55 -21.50 -24.48
N ASP A 114 -4.17 -20.34 -24.27
CA ASP A 114 -5.26 -20.18 -23.32
C ASP A 114 -6.51 -20.83 -23.94
N PHE A 115 -6.88 -22.01 -23.44
CA PHE A 115 -7.99 -22.85 -23.94
C PHE A 115 -9.39 -22.25 -23.71
N ASN A 116 -9.59 -20.97 -24.02
CA ASN A 116 -10.83 -20.23 -23.76
C ASN A 116 -11.27 -20.23 -22.29
N ASN A 117 -10.32 -20.47 -21.37
CA ASN A 117 -10.59 -20.44 -19.94
C ASN A 117 -10.52 -18.98 -19.45
N PRO A 118 -11.62 -18.37 -18.97
CA PRO A 118 -11.62 -16.97 -18.51
C PRO A 118 -10.62 -16.72 -17.37
N TYR A 119 -10.25 -17.77 -16.65
CA TYR A 119 -9.28 -17.79 -15.56
C TYR A 119 -7.81 -17.78 -16.02
N LEU A 120 -7.57 -17.99 -17.31
CA LEU A 120 -6.28 -17.91 -17.97
C LEU A 120 -6.17 -16.67 -18.87
N THR A 121 -7.12 -15.73 -18.82
CA THR A 121 -7.07 -14.55 -19.67
C THR A 121 -6.14 -13.48 -19.07
N TYR A 122 -5.08 -13.13 -19.79
CA TYR A 122 -4.11 -12.10 -19.41
C TYR A 122 -4.29 -10.86 -20.30
N SER A 123 -4.49 -9.70 -19.69
CA SER A 123 -4.49 -8.43 -20.43
C SER A 123 -3.06 -7.95 -20.68
N GLU A 124 -2.79 -7.43 -21.88
CA GLU A 124 -1.50 -6.84 -22.24
C GLU A 124 -1.10 -5.68 -21.32
N ILE A 125 -2.07 -4.97 -20.72
CA ILE A 125 -1.82 -3.86 -19.80
C ILE A 125 -1.61 -4.32 -18.34
N ARG A 126 -1.75 -5.61 -18.02
CA ARG A 126 -1.50 -6.14 -16.66
C ARG A 126 -0.16 -5.67 -16.05
N PRO A 127 0.97 -5.66 -16.78
CA PRO A 127 2.26 -5.23 -16.21
C PRO A 127 2.24 -3.79 -15.69
N LEU A 128 1.34 -2.94 -16.17
CA LEU A 128 1.17 -1.58 -15.63
C LEU A 128 0.78 -1.63 -14.15
N PHE A 129 -0.11 -2.53 -13.77
CA PHE A 129 -0.65 -2.65 -12.41
C PHE A 129 0.18 -3.56 -11.52
N THR A 130 0.76 -4.62 -12.07
CA THR A 130 1.49 -5.64 -11.31
C THR A 130 3.00 -5.41 -11.25
N VAL A 131 3.56 -4.55 -12.12
CA VAL A 131 5.01 -4.26 -12.15
C VAL A 131 5.28 -2.77 -12.01
N ILE A 132 4.79 -1.95 -12.94
CA ILE A 132 5.12 -0.53 -13.01
C ILE A 132 4.64 0.20 -11.76
N LEU A 133 3.38 -0.01 -11.37
CA LEU A 133 2.78 0.63 -10.19
C LEU A 133 3.50 0.27 -8.88
N PRO A 134 3.81 -1.01 -8.55
CA PRO A 134 4.62 -1.33 -7.37
C PRO A 134 6.04 -0.78 -7.41
N ILE A 135 6.70 -0.73 -8.57
CA ILE A 135 8.00 -0.08 -8.72
C ILE A 135 7.88 1.41 -8.43
N ALA A 136 6.88 2.08 -8.98
CA ALA A 136 6.64 3.50 -8.74
C ALA A 136 6.46 3.81 -7.25
N TRP A 137 5.67 3.00 -6.54
CA TRP A 137 5.53 3.14 -5.09
C TRP A 137 6.84 2.88 -4.34
N SER A 138 7.59 1.87 -4.73
CA SER A 138 8.90 1.57 -4.14
C SER A 138 9.85 2.76 -4.27
N LEU A 139 9.92 3.36 -5.46
CA LEU A 139 10.75 4.55 -5.75
C LEU A 139 10.30 5.77 -4.93
N LEU A 140 8.98 6.00 -4.83
CA LEU A 140 8.43 7.09 -4.02
C LEU A 140 8.73 6.90 -2.53
N LEU A 141 8.65 5.67 -2.01
CA LEU A 141 8.91 5.36 -0.61
C LEU A 141 10.41 5.48 -0.24
N ILE A 142 11.33 5.25 -1.18
CA ILE A 142 12.78 5.52 -0.98
C ILE A 142 13.20 6.95 -1.33
N SER A 143 12.29 7.82 -1.76
CA SER A 143 12.62 9.17 -2.22
C SER A 143 13.28 10.03 -1.12
N SER A 144 13.99 11.08 -1.53
CA SER A 144 14.66 12.01 -0.61
C SER A 144 13.73 12.60 0.46
N PRO A 145 12.50 13.05 0.15
CA PRO A 145 11.56 13.53 1.18
C PRO A 145 11.22 12.47 2.23
N MET A 146 10.99 11.23 1.82
CA MET A 146 10.72 10.13 2.75
C MET A 146 11.93 9.82 3.62
N ARG A 147 13.13 9.74 3.04
CA ARG A 147 14.38 9.51 3.78
C ARG A 147 14.67 10.63 4.79
N LYS A 148 14.51 11.90 4.39
CA LYS A 148 14.69 13.05 5.29
C LYS A 148 13.74 12.99 6.48
N TRP A 149 12.46 12.69 6.22
CA TRP A 149 11.45 12.55 7.27
C TRP A 149 11.75 11.40 8.24
N ALA A 150 12.21 10.25 7.71
CA ALA A 150 12.62 9.08 8.49
C ALA A 150 13.84 9.33 9.37
N ASN A 151 14.74 10.21 8.91
CA ASN A 151 16.00 10.52 9.58
C ASN A 151 15.88 11.65 10.62
N LYS A 152 14.81 12.46 10.59
CA LYS A 152 14.67 13.57 11.53
C LYS A 152 14.56 13.01 12.98
N PRO A 153 15.33 13.52 13.96
CA PRO A 153 15.27 13.04 15.34
C PRO A 153 13.85 13.15 15.93
N ARG A 154 13.53 12.35 16.94
CA ARG A 154 12.33 12.61 17.77
C ARG A 154 12.64 13.88 18.55
N GLU A 155 11.83 14.92 18.37
CA GLU A 155 11.74 15.98 19.36
C GLU A 155 11.21 15.30 20.63
N SER A 156 12.00 15.30 21.71
CA SER A 156 11.61 14.76 23.00
C SER A 156 10.44 15.58 23.52
N SER A 157 9.23 15.05 23.39
CA SER A 157 8.04 15.53 24.07
C SER A 157 8.10 15.14 25.54
#